data_AF-A0A8B6CWB3-F1
#
_entry.id   AF-A0A8B6CWB3-F1
#
_cell.length_a   1.000
_cell.length_b   1.000
_cell.length_c   1.000
_cell.angle_alpha   90.00
_cell.angle_beta   90.00
_cell.angle_gamma   90.00
#
_symmetry.space_group_name_H-M   'P 1'
#
loop_
_entity.id
_entity.type
_entity.pdbx_description
1 polymer ?
#
loop_
_entity_poly.entity_id
_entity_poly.type
_entity_poly.pdbx_seq_one_letter_code
_entity_poly.pdbx_strand_id
1 'polypeptide(L)'
;MSFEFVIPSSRDDLLNRTGIDHFVVSEIATLREIPGALQELKTAFRSQGSKCLLHKFDTLFSVVCLQKDVSGDLKEEAWQLLIKIAQSFVNNLATTLDETSIEPEVRKDGSNMVKMICYLLSQFFEIFEAEDTQPSASQVVGGKGRRGKKKPSDSGIDWDREKECGIKVLLHLVTPNIHRLWDPPIVEEEFVTLVTNCGYRLLENPSITRVTSKETRDAISHLIGVMAKRYNHGLSASLKILQLLQHFEHLVSPLAHTVEIITNELGVKSVIQEIMREVGRLDPKDIARDPSGTRCISAFLVEVAEKIPLVMLPSISVLMCHLDEEVCFYTDIF
;
A
#
# COMPACT_ATOMS: atom_id res chain seq x y z
N MET A 1 -9.83 18.93 -19.75
CA MET A 1 -9.27 20.04 -18.93
C MET A 1 -7.78 19.78 -18.86
N SER A 2 -6.92 20.70 -19.31
CA SER A 2 -5.48 20.42 -19.36
C SER A 2 -4.84 20.77 -18.01
N PHE A 3 -4.87 19.84 -17.05
CA PHE A 3 -4.06 19.93 -15.83
C PHE A 3 -3.24 18.66 -15.65
N GLU A 4 -2.21 18.71 -14.84
CA GLU A 4 -1.42 17.56 -14.38
C GLU A 4 -1.61 17.38 -12.88
N PHE A 5 -2.05 16.18 -12.47
CA PHE A 5 -2.08 15.84 -11.06
C PHE A 5 -0.68 15.39 -10.63
N VAL A 6 0.00 16.26 -9.87
CA VAL A 6 1.28 15.94 -9.25
C VAL A 6 1.01 15.34 -7.87
N ILE A 7 1.65 14.22 -7.57
CA ILE A 7 1.46 13.53 -6.30
C ILE A 7 2.04 14.40 -5.18
N PRO A 8 1.21 14.82 -4.21
CA PRO A 8 1.66 15.74 -3.19
C PRO A 8 2.51 15.03 -2.14
N SER A 9 3.50 15.72 -1.58
CA SER A 9 4.26 15.25 -0.41
C SER A 9 3.49 15.52 0.89
N SER A 10 2.69 16.60 0.91
CA SER A 10 1.80 16.97 1.99
C SER A 10 0.43 17.35 1.44
N ARG A 11 -0.65 17.17 2.22
CA ARG A 11 -2.01 17.54 1.77
C ARG A 11 -2.11 19.01 1.33
N ASP A 12 -1.35 19.90 1.97
CA ASP A 12 -1.35 21.33 1.68
C ASP A 12 -0.76 21.66 0.30
N ASP A 13 0.02 20.75 -0.30
CA ASP A 13 0.56 20.93 -1.64
C ASP A 13 -0.55 20.95 -2.71
N LEU A 14 -1.69 20.30 -2.44
CA LEU A 14 -2.86 20.34 -3.34
C LEU A 14 -3.69 21.61 -3.16
N LEU A 15 -3.49 22.37 -2.07
CA LEU A 15 -4.18 23.64 -1.83
C LEU A 15 -3.45 24.83 -2.46
N ASN A 16 -2.19 24.63 -2.84
CA ASN A 16 -1.32 25.67 -3.37
C ASN A 16 -0.87 25.32 -4.78
N ARG A 17 -0.87 26.31 -5.69
CA ARG A 17 -0.38 26.09 -7.05
C ARG A 17 1.14 25.95 -7.04
N THR A 18 1.65 24.75 -7.30
CA THR A 18 3.09 24.44 -7.37
C THR A 18 3.66 24.53 -8.79
N GLY A 19 2.81 24.63 -9.82
CA GLY A 19 3.19 24.75 -11.23
C GLY A 19 2.06 25.32 -12.10
N ILE A 20 2.37 25.74 -13.33
CA ILE A 20 1.42 26.46 -14.22
C ILE A 20 0.18 25.61 -14.52
N ASP A 21 0.39 24.33 -14.83
CA ASP A 21 -0.68 23.39 -15.20
C ASP A 21 -0.98 22.37 -14.09
N HIS A 22 -0.44 22.55 -12.88
CA HIS A 22 -0.67 21.60 -11.80
C HIS A 22 -2.11 21.70 -11.30
N PHE A 23 -2.71 20.53 -11.04
CA PHE A 23 -4.00 20.43 -10.38
C PHE A 23 -3.94 21.11 -9.00
N VAL A 24 -4.97 21.88 -8.68
CA VAL A 24 -5.14 22.52 -7.38
C VAL A 24 -6.58 22.32 -6.98
N VAL A 25 -6.78 21.93 -5.73
CA VAL A 25 -8.09 21.85 -5.09
C VAL A 25 -8.64 23.27 -5.01
N SER A 26 -9.76 23.47 -5.68
CA SER A 26 -10.37 24.80 -5.81
C SER A 26 -11.16 25.17 -4.57
N GLU A 27 -11.83 24.20 -3.95
CA GLU A 27 -12.70 24.45 -2.79
C GLU A 27 -12.68 23.28 -1.81
N ILE A 28 -12.56 23.60 -0.52
CA ILE A 28 -12.79 22.63 0.56
C ILE A 28 -14.21 22.84 1.07
N ALA A 29 -15.07 21.86 0.82
CA ALA A 29 -16.46 21.88 1.28
C ALA A 29 -16.51 21.94 2.81
N THR A 30 -17.41 22.74 3.36
CA THR A 30 -17.67 22.77 4.81
C THR A 30 -18.37 21.49 5.26
N LEU A 31 -18.35 21.19 6.57
CA LEU A 31 -19.03 20.02 7.14
C LEU A 31 -20.52 19.93 6.78
N ARG A 32 -21.19 21.07 6.57
CA ARG A 32 -22.60 21.13 6.19
C ARG A 32 -22.84 20.82 4.71
N GLU A 33 -21.85 21.07 3.87
CA GLU A 33 -21.93 20.90 2.42
C GLU A 33 -21.54 19.48 1.98
N ILE A 34 -20.70 18.78 2.77
CA ILE A 34 -20.22 17.42 2.45
C ILE A 34 -21.36 16.47 2.02
N PRO A 35 -22.50 16.35 2.74
CA PRO A 35 -23.57 15.44 2.32
C PRO A 35 -24.11 15.78 0.93
N GLY A 36 -24.31 17.07 0.63
CA GLY A 36 -24.75 17.53 -0.68
C GLY A 36 -23.71 17.27 -1.77
N ALA A 37 -22.44 17.57 -1.49
CA ALA A 37 -21.33 17.34 -2.40
C ALA A 37 -21.16 15.85 -2.76
N LEU A 38 -21.33 14.94 -1.80
CA LEU A 38 -21.31 13.49 -2.05
C LEU A 38 -22.48 13.05 -2.95
N GLN A 39 -23.68 13.63 -2.79
CA GLN A 39 -24.81 13.36 -3.69
C GLN A 39 -24.58 13.90 -5.10
N GLU A 40 -23.93 15.05 -5.24
CA GLU A 40 -23.52 15.56 -6.54
C GLU A 40 -22.47 14.67 -7.21
N LEU A 41 -21.47 14.21 -6.46
CA LEU A 41 -20.46 13.27 -6.97
C LEU A 41 -21.12 11.95 -7.41
N LYS A 42 -22.09 11.42 -6.65
CA LYS A 42 -22.90 10.26 -7.07
C LYS A 42 -23.63 10.51 -8.38
N THR A 43 -24.20 11.71 -8.56
CA THR A 43 -24.93 12.09 -9.77
C THR A 43 -23.99 12.26 -10.97
N ALA A 44 -22.82 12.88 -10.75
CA ALA A 44 -21.77 13.00 -11.76
C ALA A 44 -21.23 11.61 -12.18
N PHE A 45 -21.02 10.70 -11.22
CA PHE A 45 -20.61 9.33 -11.51
C PHE A 45 -21.64 8.57 -12.37
N ARG A 46 -22.94 8.71 -12.09
CA ARG A 46 -24.00 8.07 -12.89
C ARG A 46 -24.07 8.57 -14.33
N SER A 47 -23.74 9.84 -14.56
CA SER A 47 -23.87 10.50 -15.86
C SER A 47 -22.60 10.41 -16.71
N GLN A 48 -21.42 10.48 -16.09
CA GLN A 48 -20.13 10.60 -16.77
C GLN A 48 -19.19 9.41 -16.50
N GLY A 49 -19.62 8.45 -15.67
CA GLY A 49 -18.77 7.35 -15.23
C GLY A 49 -17.60 7.84 -14.38
N SER A 50 -16.50 7.08 -14.37
CA SER A 50 -15.34 7.35 -13.53
C SER A 50 -14.66 8.70 -13.82
N LYS A 51 -14.80 9.24 -15.04
CA LYS A 51 -14.29 10.58 -15.42
C LYS A 51 -14.86 11.72 -14.57
N CYS A 52 -15.94 11.48 -13.81
CA CYS A 52 -16.43 12.42 -12.80
C CYS A 52 -15.35 12.92 -11.84
N LEU A 53 -14.37 12.06 -11.52
CA LEU A 53 -13.33 12.38 -10.54
C LEU A 53 -12.44 13.54 -11.00
N LEU A 54 -12.22 13.71 -12.31
CA LEU A 54 -11.37 14.79 -12.84
C LEU A 54 -11.86 16.20 -12.47
N HIS A 55 -13.14 16.35 -12.12
CA HIS A 55 -13.75 17.65 -11.76
C HIS A 55 -14.50 17.62 -10.42
N LYS A 56 -14.62 16.46 -9.77
CA LYS A 56 -15.23 16.31 -8.43
C LYS A 56 -14.27 15.70 -7.42
N PHE A 57 -12.95 15.73 -7.69
CA PHE A 57 -11.90 15.30 -6.78
C PHE A 57 -12.01 15.98 -5.40
N ASP A 58 -12.22 17.30 -5.41
CA ASP A 58 -12.34 18.17 -4.23
C ASP A 58 -13.35 17.66 -3.21
N THR A 59 -14.43 16.99 -3.64
CA THR A 59 -15.44 16.40 -2.75
C THR A 59 -14.84 15.34 -1.82
N LEU A 60 -14.10 14.39 -2.37
CA LEU A 60 -13.48 13.33 -1.57
C LEU A 60 -12.29 13.86 -0.78
N PHE A 61 -11.54 14.81 -1.35
CA PHE A 61 -10.43 15.46 -0.67
C PHE A 61 -10.90 16.31 0.53
N SER A 62 -12.05 16.98 0.43
CA SER A 62 -12.65 17.72 1.55
C SER A 62 -12.95 16.81 2.74
N VAL A 63 -13.45 15.59 2.49
CA VAL A 63 -13.64 14.56 3.53
C VAL A 63 -12.32 14.17 4.18
N VAL A 64 -11.25 14.03 3.39
CA VAL A 64 -9.90 13.73 3.89
C VAL A 64 -9.35 14.86 4.76
N CYS A 65 -9.52 16.13 4.35
CA CYS A 65 -9.08 17.30 5.11
C CYS A 65 -9.83 17.43 6.44
N LEU A 66 -11.15 17.20 6.42
CA LEU A 66 -12.02 17.35 7.58
C LEU A 66 -12.23 16.04 8.36
N GLN A 67 -11.36 15.04 8.16
CA GLN A 67 -11.49 13.69 8.72
C GLN A 67 -11.78 13.63 10.23
N LYS A 68 -11.35 14.62 11.03
CA LYS A 68 -11.57 14.58 12.49
C LYS A 68 -13.02 14.93 12.86
N ASP A 69 -13.69 15.72 12.03
CA ASP A 69 -14.99 16.31 12.32
C ASP A 69 -16.12 15.69 11.47
N VAL A 70 -15.78 15.00 10.37
CA VAL A 70 -16.74 14.26 9.55
C VAL A 70 -17.18 12.97 10.27
N SER A 71 -18.49 12.70 10.28
CA SER A 71 -19.05 11.49 10.89
C SER A 71 -18.58 10.21 10.19
N GLY A 72 -18.57 9.10 10.93
CA GLY A 72 -18.19 7.79 10.40
C GLY A 72 -19.00 7.39 9.15
N ASP A 73 -20.31 7.61 9.16
CA ASP A 73 -21.20 7.31 8.02
C ASP A 73 -20.82 8.05 6.74
N LEU A 74 -20.43 9.33 6.85
CA LEU A 74 -20.04 10.14 5.69
C LEU A 74 -18.67 9.73 5.14
N LYS A 75 -17.73 9.32 6.01
CA LYS A 75 -16.46 8.74 5.58
C LYS A 75 -16.66 7.44 4.84
N GLU A 76 -17.53 6.56 5.38
CA GLU A 76 -17.89 5.29 4.74
C GLU A 76 -18.56 5.52 3.38
N GLU A 77 -19.49 6.48 3.29
CA GLU A 77 -20.12 6.85 2.03
C GLU A 77 -19.10 7.34 0.99
N ALA A 78 -18.16 8.19 1.41
CA ALA A 78 -17.09 8.70 0.56
C ALA A 78 -16.16 7.58 0.06
N TRP A 79 -15.76 6.68 0.96
CA TRP A 79 -14.97 5.50 0.62
C TRP A 79 -15.66 4.59 -0.38
N GLN A 80 -16.92 4.21 -0.12
CA GLN A 80 -17.67 3.34 -1.01
C GLN A 80 -17.86 3.96 -2.40
N LEU A 81 -18.01 5.29 -2.46
CA LEU A 81 -18.10 6.02 -3.73
C LEU A 81 -16.76 6.02 -4.48
N LEU A 82 -15.65 6.26 -3.77
CA LEU A 82 -14.30 6.16 -4.33
C LEU A 82 -14.02 4.76 -4.89
N ILE A 83 -14.36 3.70 -4.14
CA ILE A 83 -14.19 2.32 -4.59
C ILE A 83 -14.99 2.05 -5.87
N LYS A 84 -16.25 2.49 -5.95
CA LYS A 84 -17.09 2.33 -7.15
C LYS A 84 -16.52 3.07 -8.36
N ILE A 85 -16.05 4.29 -8.16
CA ILE A 85 -15.40 5.11 -9.20
C ILE A 85 -14.14 4.39 -9.70
N ALA A 86 -13.30 3.92 -8.78
CA ALA A 86 -12.05 3.25 -9.10
C ALA A 86 -12.27 1.92 -9.83
N GLN A 87 -13.22 1.09 -9.38
CA GLN A 87 -13.60 -0.15 -10.07
C GLN A 87 -14.13 0.12 -11.48
N SER A 88 -14.98 1.14 -11.65
CA SER A 88 -15.45 1.56 -12.96
C SER A 88 -14.32 2.03 -13.87
N PHE A 89 -13.32 2.72 -13.33
CA PHE A 89 -12.13 3.11 -14.10
C PHE A 89 -11.28 1.90 -14.50
N VAL A 90 -10.94 1.01 -13.56
CA VAL A 90 -10.18 -0.23 -13.81
C VAL A 90 -10.80 -1.06 -14.94
N ASN A 91 -12.12 -1.22 -14.94
CA ASN A 91 -12.83 -2.02 -15.95
C ASN A 91 -12.67 -1.48 -17.38
N ASN A 92 -12.46 -0.17 -17.53
CA ASN A 92 -12.24 0.46 -18.84
C ASN A 92 -10.75 0.63 -19.15
N LEU A 93 -9.90 0.67 -18.12
CA LEU A 93 -8.47 0.95 -18.23
C LEU A 93 -7.74 -0.07 -19.10
N ALA A 94 -7.99 -1.38 -18.90
CA ALA A 94 -7.35 -2.42 -19.69
C ALA A 94 -7.63 -2.24 -21.19
N THR A 95 -8.89 -2.00 -21.57
CA THR A 95 -9.30 -1.76 -22.96
C THR A 95 -8.59 -0.54 -23.55
N THR A 96 -8.53 0.58 -22.83
CA THR A 96 -7.80 1.79 -23.28
C THR A 96 -6.31 1.51 -23.45
N LEU A 97 -5.72 0.73 -22.56
CA LEU A 97 -4.29 0.38 -22.62
C LEU A 97 -3.96 -0.69 -23.66
N ASP A 98 -4.94 -1.37 -24.24
CA ASP A 98 -4.75 -2.33 -25.32
C ASP A 98 -4.83 -1.68 -26.72
N GLU A 99 -5.34 -0.45 -26.81
CA GLU A 99 -5.39 0.31 -28.07
C GLU A 99 -3.98 0.55 -28.64
N THR A 100 -3.79 0.48 -29.95
CA THR A 100 -2.47 0.67 -30.59
C THR A 100 -1.89 2.07 -30.32
N SER A 101 -2.74 3.09 -30.29
CA SER A 101 -2.39 4.48 -30.02
C SER A 101 -3.42 5.09 -29.10
N ILE A 102 -2.97 5.72 -28.01
CA ILE A 102 -3.85 6.41 -27.06
C ILE A 102 -3.79 7.91 -27.39
N GLU A 103 -4.96 8.52 -27.57
CA GLU A 103 -5.05 9.97 -27.82
C GLU A 103 -4.41 10.76 -26.66
N PRO A 104 -3.70 11.88 -26.91
CA PRO A 104 -2.99 12.62 -25.87
C PRO A 104 -3.87 13.06 -24.68
N GLU A 105 -5.11 13.49 -24.95
CA GLU A 105 -6.07 13.88 -23.91
C GLU A 105 -6.52 12.67 -23.09
N VAL A 106 -6.84 11.53 -23.72
CA VAL A 106 -7.21 10.29 -23.03
C VAL A 106 -6.06 9.78 -22.17
N ARG A 107 -4.83 9.89 -22.69
CA ARG A 107 -3.61 9.51 -21.98
C ARG A 107 -3.41 10.37 -20.73
N LYS A 108 -3.55 11.69 -20.86
CA LYS A 108 -3.41 12.66 -19.77
C LYS A 108 -4.50 12.49 -18.71
N ASP A 109 -5.76 12.40 -19.13
CA ASP A 109 -6.89 12.11 -18.25
C ASP A 109 -6.67 10.78 -17.50
N GLY A 110 -6.23 9.74 -18.20
CA GLY A 110 -5.94 8.44 -17.61
C GLY A 110 -4.85 8.50 -16.54
N SER A 111 -3.73 9.17 -16.83
CA SER A 111 -2.63 9.36 -15.87
C SER A 111 -3.12 10.11 -14.61
N ASN A 112 -3.81 11.23 -14.81
CA ASN A 112 -4.39 12.01 -13.70
C ASN A 112 -5.35 11.17 -12.85
N MET A 113 -6.23 10.40 -13.48
CA MET A 113 -7.19 9.55 -12.77
C MET A 113 -6.49 8.46 -11.96
N VAL A 114 -5.49 7.78 -12.52
CA VAL A 114 -4.70 6.77 -11.79
C VAL A 114 -4.08 7.41 -10.54
N LYS A 115 -3.40 8.56 -10.69
CA LYS A 115 -2.75 9.26 -9.57
C LYS A 115 -3.76 9.74 -8.52
N MET A 116 -4.86 10.36 -8.95
CA MET A 116 -5.93 10.84 -8.06
C MET A 116 -6.57 9.70 -7.25
N ILE A 117 -6.90 8.57 -7.90
CA ILE A 117 -7.49 7.41 -7.24
C ILE A 117 -6.52 6.82 -6.23
N CYS A 118 -5.26 6.57 -6.62
CA CYS A 118 -4.26 6.01 -5.74
C CYS A 118 -3.98 6.92 -4.53
N TYR A 119 -3.93 8.24 -4.75
CA TYR A 119 -3.77 9.21 -3.67
C TYR A 119 -4.95 9.18 -2.71
N LEU A 120 -6.18 9.31 -3.19
CA LEU A 120 -7.36 9.27 -2.31
C LEU A 120 -7.46 7.93 -1.56
N LEU A 121 -7.22 6.80 -2.22
CA LEU A 121 -7.21 5.49 -1.56
C LEU A 121 -6.18 5.45 -0.44
N SER A 122 -4.96 5.95 -0.66
CA SER A 122 -3.93 6.02 0.38
C SER A 122 -4.40 6.83 1.60
N GLN A 123 -5.05 7.97 1.38
CA GLN A 123 -5.52 8.84 2.44
C GLN A 123 -6.66 8.18 3.23
N PHE A 124 -7.61 7.52 2.57
CA PHE A 124 -8.67 6.81 3.26
C PHE A 124 -8.16 5.56 4.00
N PHE A 125 -7.18 4.83 3.46
CA PHE A 125 -6.52 3.74 4.20
C PHE A 125 -5.94 4.25 5.52
N GLU A 126 -5.23 5.38 5.50
CA GLU A 126 -4.69 6.00 6.71
C GLU A 126 -5.79 6.37 7.71
N ILE A 127 -6.89 6.99 7.24
CA ILE A 127 -8.02 7.40 8.08
C ILE A 127 -8.62 6.18 8.80
N PHE A 128 -9.02 5.15 8.06
CA PHE A 128 -9.71 4.00 8.64
C PHE A 128 -8.79 3.07 9.44
N GLU A 129 -7.52 2.91 9.05
CA GLU A 129 -6.56 2.16 9.89
C GLU A 129 -6.29 2.88 11.20
N ALA A 130 -6.17 4.21 11.19
CA ALA A 130 -6.00 4.98 12.41
C ALA A 130 -7.20 4.83 13.35
N GLU A 131 -8.42 4.70 12.81
CA GLU A 131 -9.65 4.48 13.56
C GLU A 131 -9.78 3.04 14.10
N ASP A 132 -9.47 2.00 13.30
CA ASP A 132 -9.56 0.59 13.76
C ASP A 132 -8.48 0.24 14.81
N THR A 133 -7.34 0.92 14.78
CA THR A 133 -6.24 0.72 15.72
C THR A 133 -6.40 1.49 17.04
N GLN A 134 -7.34 2.44 17.13
CA GLN A 134 -7.59 3.14 18.40
C GLN A 134 -8.02 2.15 19.49
N PRO A 135 -7.39 2.18 20.68
CA PRO A 135 -7.82 1.35 21.79
C PRO A 135 -9.23 1.79 22.21
N SER A 136 -10.20 0.88 22.13
CA SER A 136 -11.53 1.11 22.67
C SER A 136 -11.38 1.48 24.16
N ALA A 137 -11.90 2.64 24.58
CA ALA A 137 -11.80 3.18 25.94
C ALA A 137 -12.32 2.26 27.08
N SER A 138 -12.81 1.07 26.75
CA SER A 138 -13.27 0.03 27.67
C SER A 138 -12.17 -0.93 28.17
N GLN A 139 -10.92 -0.82 27.70
CA GLN A 139 -9.86 -1.77 28.09
C GLN A 139 -9.09 -1.45 29.38
N VAL A 140 -9.41 -0.37 30.10
CA VAL A 140 -8.64 0.06 31.29
C VAL A 140 -9.26 -0.37 32.64
N VAL A 141 -10.27 -1.25 32.66
CA VAL A 141 -10.80 -1.78 33.93
C VAL A 141 -10.56 -3.29 33.99
N GLY A 142 -9.58 -3.67 34.81
CA GLY A 142 -9.06 -5.02 34.93
C GLY A 142 -10.11 -6.08 35.26
N GLY A 143 -9.86 -7.30 34.76
CA GLY A 143 -10.64 -8.48 35.12
C GLY A 143 -10.56 -9.56 34.05
N LYS A 144 -10.02 -10.72 34.44
CA LYS A 144 -9.99 -11.96 33.65
C LYS A 144 -11.34 -12.24 32.97
N GLY A 145 -11.27 -12.56 31.67
CA GLY A 145 -12.22 -13.46 31.02
C GLY A 145 -13.56 -12.85 30.61
N ARG A 146 -13.59 -12.08 29.52
CA ARG A 146 -14.73 -12.04 28.58
C ARG A 146 -14.28 -11.37 27.29
N ARG A 147 -14.55 -11.99 26.14
CA ARG A 147 -14.43 -11.35 24.81
C ARG A 147 -15.28 -10.08 24.83
N GLY A 148 -14.66 -8.94 25.11
CA GLY A 148 -15.29 -7.64 25.06
C GLY A 148 -15.67 -7.36 23.62
N LYS A 149 -16.96 -7.14 23.36
CA LYS A 149 -17.44 -6.60 22.08
C LYS A 149 -16.65 -5.32 21.80
N LYS A 150 -15.93 -5.28 20.67
CA LYS A 150 -15.45 -4.02 20.08
C LYS A 150 -16.66 -3.07 20.10
N LYS A 151 -16.53 -1.90 20.73
CA LYS A 151 -17.50 -0.83 20.50
C LYS A 151 -17.44 -0.56 19.00
N PRO A 152 -18.57 -0.53 18.27
CA PRO A 152 -18.50 -0.22 16.84
C PRO A 152 -17.76 1.10 16.71
N SER A 153 -16.89 1.19 15.71
CA SER A 153 -16.44 2.48 15.18
C SER A 153 -17.67 3.37 14.98
N ASP A 154 -17.49 4.68 15.01
CA ASP A 154 -18.58 5.61 14.70
C ASP A 154 -19.16 5.36 13.28
N SER A 155 -18.41 4.65 12.44
CA SER A 155 -18.83 4.02 11.19
C SER A 155 -19.28 2.56 11.38
N GLY A 156 -20.35 2.14 10.70
CA GLY A 156 -20.79 0.74 10.61
C GLY A 156 -19.92 -0.15 9.69
N ILE A 157 -18.84 0.41 9.15
CA ILE A 157 -17.99 -0.20 8.12
C ILE A 157 -17.34 -1.51 8.58
N ASP A 158 -17.45 -2.54 7.74
CA ASP A 158 -16.67 -3.76 7.87
C ASP A 158 -15.27 -3.51 7.28
N TRP A 159 -14.41 -2.87 8.08
CA TRP A 159 -13.12 -2.41 7.58
C TRP A 159 -12.22 -3.53 7.06
N ASP A 160 -12.27 -4.74 7.63
CA ASP A 160 -11.46 -5.86 7.13
C ASP A 160 -11.84 -6.22 5.68
N ARG A 161 -13.15 -6.26 5.37
CA ARG A 161 -13.65 -6.51 4.02
C ARG A 161 -13.36 -5.34 3.07
N GLU A 162 -13.60 -4.11 3.53
CA GLU A 162 -13.42 -2.91 2.71
C GLU A 162 -11.95 -2.68 2.38
N LYS A 163 -11.04 -2.91 3.33
CA LYS A 163 -9.59 -2.88 3.14
C LYS A 163 -9.13 -3.87 2.07
N GLU A 164 -9.61 -5.11 2.11
CA GLU A 164 -9.33 -6.10 1.07
C GLU A 164 -9.77 -5.59 -0.32
N CYS A 165 -10.98 -5.04 -0.40
CA CYS A 165 -11.53 -4.47 -1.62
C CYS A 165 -10.64 -3.34 -2.17
N GLY A 166 -10.22 -2.40 -1.30
CA GLY A 166 -9.35 -1.29 -1.68
C GLY A 166 -8.00 -1.75 -2.21
N ILE A 167 -7.36 -2.74 -1.58
CA ILE A 167 -6.06 -3.25 -2.03
C ILE A 167 -6.20 -3.98 -3.36
N LYS A 168 -7.27 -4.76 -3.57
CA LYS A 168 -7.56 -5.39 -4.86
C LYS A 168 -7.78 -4.36 -5.96
N VAL A 169 -8.45 -3.25 -5.66
CA VAL A 169 -8.60 -2.14 -6.61
C VAL A 169 -7.25 -1.53 -6.97
N LEU A 170 -6.37 -1.25 -5.99
CA LEU A 170 -5.01 -0.78 -6.26
C LEU A 170 -4.22 -1.76 -7.13
N LEU A 171 -4.29 -3.06 -6.81
CA LEU A 171 -3.64 -4.10 -7.60
C LEU A 171 -4.14 -4.11 -9.04
N HIS A 172 -5.45 -4.08 -9.26
CA HIS A 172 -6.02 -4.06 -10.61
C HIS A 172 -5.76 -2.76 -11.38
N LEU A 173 -5.52 -1.63 -10.69
CA LEU A 173 -5.09 -0.39 -11.33
C LEU A 173 -3.68 -0.51 -11.90
N VAL A 174 -2.75 -1.10 -11.16
CA VAL A 174 -1.32 -1.13 -11.55
C VAL A 174 -0.90 -2.38 -12.32
N THR A 175 -1.74 -3.42 -12.34
CA THR A 175 -1.46 -4.67 -13.07
C THR A 175 -1.40 -4.49 -14.59
N PRO A 176 -2.33 -3.73 -15.23
CA PRO A 176 -2.23 -3.38 -16.64
C PRO A 176 -0.98 -2.54 -16.93
N ASN A 177 -0.68 -2.37 -18.21
CA ASN A 177 0.54 -1.68 -18.64
C ASN A 177 0.45 -0.15 -18.53
N ILE A 178 0.29 0.37 -17.31
CA ILE A 178 -0.09 1.77 -17.08
C ILE A 178 0.99 2.77 -17.52
N HIS A 179 2.26 2.37 -17.71
CA HIS A 179 3.31 3.27 -18.21
C HIS A 179 2.94 3.94 -19.55
N ARG A 180 2.03 3.35 -20.34
CA ARG A 180 1.52 3.95 -21.57
C ARG A 180 0.74 5.25 -21.35
N LEU A 181 0.33 5.53 -20.12
CA LEU A 181 -0.29 6.80 -19.70
C LEU A 181 0.73 7.91 -19.42
N TRP A 182 2.01 7.58 -19.31
CA TRP A 182 3.09 8.54 -19.11
C TRP A 182 3.80 8.86 -20.43
N ASP A 183 4.34 10.07 -20.52
CA ASP A 183 5.15 10.53 -21.65
C ASP A 183 6.35 11.35 -21.12
N PRO A 184 7.58 10.79 -21.09
CA PRO A 184 7.97 9.45 -21.55
C PRO A 184 7.30 8.33 -20.73
N PRO A 185 7.25 7.07 -21.24
CA PRO A 185 6.53 5.95 -20.59
C PRO A 185 7.30 5.40 -19.37
N ILE A 186 7.58 6.26 -18.40
CA ILE A 186 8.28 6.01 -17.16
C ILE A 186 7.38 6.56 -16.05
N VAL A 187 6.94 5.67 -15.17
CA VAL A 187 6.12 6.04 -14.01
C VAL A 187 7.03 6.66 -12.96
N GLU A 188 6.63 7.80 -12.38
CA GLU A 188 7.42 8.52 -11.39
C GLU A 188 7.57 7.75 -10.05
N GLU A 189 8.67 7.98 -9.35
CA GLU A 189 9.02 7.27 -8.12
C GLU A 189 8.03 7.56 -6.98
N GLU A 190 7.50 8.79 -6.94
CA GLU A 190 6.49 9.23 -5.99
C GLU A 190 5.21 8.40 -6.12
N PHE A 191 4.82 8.03 -7.34
CA PHE A 191 3.68 7.14 -7.58
C PHE A 191 3.94 5.73 -7.07
N VAL A 192 5.12 5.19 -7.40
CA VAL A 192 5.52 3.85 -6.94
C VAL A 192 5.54 3.77 -5.43
N THR A 193 6.10 4.79 -4.78
CA THR A 193 6.18 4.92 -3.32
C THR A 193 4.79 5.05 -2.70
N LEU A 194 3.92 5.89 -3.25
CA LEU A 194 2.55 6.07 -2.78
C LEU A 194 1.77 4.74 -2.77
N VAL A 195 1.79 4.02 -3.91
CA VAL A 195 1.04 2.77 -4.06
C VAL A 195 1.59 1.67 -3.15
N THR A 196 2.92 1.49 -3.10
CA THR A 196 3.53 0.42 -2.31
C THR A 196 3.38 0.66 -0.82
N ASN A 197 3.42 1.92 -0.36
CA ASN A 197 3.19 2.28 1.03
C ASN A 197 1.78 1.94 1.53
N CYS A 198 0.76 1.95 0.66
CA CYS A 198 -0.57 1.42 1.03
C CYS A 198 -0.48 -0.04 1.49
N GLY A 199 0.28 -0.88 0.80
CA GLY A 199 0.49 -2.28 1.18
C GLY A 199 1.36 -2.42 2.43
N TYR A 200 2.51 -1.75 2.47
CA TYR A 200 3.45 -1.89 3.59
C TYR A 200 2.85 -1.44 4.92
N ARG A 201 2.16 -0.29 4.95
CA ARG A 201 1.54 0.21 6.19
C ARG A 201 0.48 -0.74 6.75
N LEU A 202 -0.28 -1.41 5.89
CA LEU A 202 -1.25 -2.43 6.34
C LEU A 202 -0.58 -3.66 6.95
N LEU A 203 0.63 -4.02 6.50
CA LEU A 203 1.39 -5.12 7.10
C LEU A 203 1.87 -4.78 8.53
N GLU A 204 2.13 -3.50 8.83
CA GLU A 204 2.59 -3.07 10.15
C GLU A 204 1.57 -3.43 11.26
N ASN A 205 0.28 -3.53 10.92
CA ASN A 205 -0.79 -3.93 11.84
C ASN A 205 -0.78 -5.45 12.09
N PRO A 206 -0.55 -5.95 13.32
CA PRO A 206 -0.48 -7.38 13.61
C PRO A 206 -1.76 -8.17 13.27
N SER A 207 -2.91 -7.50 13.16
CA SER A 207 -4.15 -8.12 12.70
C SER A 207 -4.03 -8.79 11.33
N ILE A 208 -3.07 -8.33 10.51
CA ILE A 208 -2.79 -8.89 9.19
C ILE A 208 -2.41 -10.37 9.25
N THR A 209 -1.96 -10.90 10.39
CA THR A 209 -1.62 -12.33 10.58
C THR A 209 -2.83 -13.23 10.78
N ARG A 210 -4.03 -12.67 10.99
CA ARG A 210 -5.25 -13.45 11.21
C ARG A 210 -5.62 -14.25 9.97
N VAL A 211 -6.25 -15.40 10.17
CA VAL A 211 -6.71 -16.26 9.06
C VAL A 211 -7.66 -15.53 8.12
N THR A 212 -8.53 -14.65 8.65
CA THR A 212 -9.48 -13.83 7.88
C THR A 212 -8.82 -12.79 6.98
N SER A 213 -7.55 -12.48 7.18
CA SER A 213 -6.83 -11.46 6.40
C SER A 213 -5.94 -12.09 5.32
N LYS A 214 -6.10 -13.38 5.03
CA LYS A 214 -5.28 -14.10 4.03
C LYS A 214 -5.40 -13.46 2.65
N GLU A 215 -6.62 -13.20 2.20
CA GLU A 215 -6.91 -12.61 0.90
C GLU A 215 -6.33 -11.19 0.79
N THR A 216 -6.32 -10.45 1.89
CA THR A 216 -5.66 -9.14 1.97
C THR A 216 -4.14 -9.29 1.85
N ARG A 217 -3.52 -10.23 2.59
CA ARG A 217 -2.07 -10.52 2.49
C ARG A 217 -1.65 -10.94 1.09
N ASP A 218 -2.43 -11.81 0.45
CA ASP A 218 -2.17 -12.29 -0.91
C ASP A 218 -2.25 -11.11 -1.89
N ALA A 219 -3.25 -10.23 -1.75
CA ALA A 219 -3.39 -9.04 -2.60
C ALA A 219 -2.25 -8.02 -2.39
N ILE A 220 -1.81 -7.80 -1.15
CA ILE A 220 -0.62 -6.96 -0.85
C ILE A 220 0.64 -7.57 -1.46
N SER A 221 0.82 -8.89 -1.36
CA SER A 221 1.98 -9.60 -1.91
C SER A 221 2.05 -9.47 -3.43
N HIS A 222 0.91 -9.63 -4.10
CA HIS A 222 0.78 -9.40 -5.54
C HIS A 222 1.04 -7.94 -5.91
N LEU A 223 0.54 -6.98 -5.13
CA LEU A 223 0.77 -5.55 -5.36
C LEU A 223 2.28 -5.26 -5.34
N ILE A 224 2.98 -5.63 -4.27
CA ILE A 224 4.43 -5.43 -4.14
C ILE A 224 5.17 -6.10 -5.31
N GLY A 225 4.78 -7.32 -5.67
CA GLY A 225 5.40 -8.05 -6.76
C GLY A 225 5.19 -7.44 -8.15
N VAL A 226 4.00 -6.92 -8.44
CA VAL A 226 3.73 -6.18 -9.68
C VAL A 226 4.59 -4.91 -9.72
N MET A 227 4.69 -4.19 -8.61
CA MET A 227 5.54 -3.00 -8.50
C MET A 227 7.02 -3.33 -8.73
N ALA A 228 7.51 -4.42 -8.15
CA ALA A 228 8.88 -4.90 -8.37
C ALA A 228 9.12 -5.31 -9.82
N LYS A 229 8.16 -6.00 -10.45
CA LYS A 229 8.28 -6.54 -11.81
C LYS A 229 8.23 -5.45 -12.89
N ARG A 230 7.40 -4.43 -12.72
CA ARG A 230 7.04 -3.49 -13.81
C ARG A 230 7.45 -2.04 -13.55
N TYR A 231 7.66 -1.64 -12.31
CA TYR A 231 7.81 -0.23 -11.94
C TYR A 231 9.06 0.04 -11.08
N ASN A 232 10.16 -0.67 -11.37
CA ASN A 232 11.48 -0.46 -10.77
C ASN A 232 11.51 -0.50 -9.22
N HIS A 233 10.59 -1.24 -8.58
CA HIS A 233 10.49 -1.32 -7.13
C HIS A 233 11.27 -2.51 -6.51
N GLY A 234 12.08 -3.25 -7.29
CA GLY A 234 12.77 -4.46 -6.82
C GLY A 234 13.68 -4.21 -5.61
N LEU A 235 14.67 -3.34 -5.78
CA LEU A 235 15.63 -2.99 -4.71
C LEU A 235 14.92 -2.36 -3.51
N SER A 236 14.02 -1.40 -3.76
CA SER A 236 13.23 -0.75 -2.72
C SER A 236 12.36 -1.74 -1.94
N ALA A 237 11.79 -2.76 -2.61
CA ALA A 237 11.04 -3.82 -1.93
C ALA A 237 11.94 -4.68 -1.05
N SER A 238 13.13 -5.06 -1.54
CA SER A 238 14.11 -5.84 -0.78
C SER A 238 14.55 -5.11 0.50
N LEU A 239 14.89 -3.82 0.39
CA LEU A 239 15.23 -2.98 1.54
C LEU A 239 14.04 -2.82 2.50
N LYS A 240 12.83 -2.59 1.98
CA LYS A 240 11.63 -2.42 2.81
C LYS A 240 11.23 -3.70 3.54
N ILE A 241 11.39 -4.86 2.93
CA ILE A 241 11.16 -6.18 3.56
C ILE A 241 12.09 -6.34 4.78
N LEU A 242 13.39 -6.08 4.61
CA LEU A 242 14.35 -6.18 5.72
C LEU A 242 14.05 -5.16 6.82
N GLN A 243 13.72 -3.92 6.45
CA GLN A 243 13.30 -2.91 7.41
C GLN A 243 12.08 -3.38 8.21
N LEU A 244 11.06 -3.94 7.56
CA LEU A 244 9.86 -4.42 8.25
C LEU A 244 10.17 -5.58 9.21
N LEU A 245 11.06 -6.51 8.83
CA LEU A 245 11.50 -7.61 9.70
C LEU A 245 12.23 -7.11 10.95
N GLN A 246 12.96 -6.00 10.85
CA GLN A 246 13.63 -5.39 12.00
C GLN A 246 12.64 -4.76 13.00
N HIS A 247 11.49 -4.29 12.52
CA HIS A 247 10.55 -3.53 13.36
C HIS A 247 9.36 -4.37 13.83
N PHE A 248 9.03 -5.46 13.14
CA PHE A 248 7.78 -6.20 13.35
C PHE A 248 7.98 -7.71 13.31
N GLU A 249 8.06 -8.34 14.49
CA GLU A 249 8.30 -9.79 14.61
C GLU A 249 7.19 -10.64 13.96
N HIS A 250 5.95 -10.14 13.90
CA HIS A 250 4.81 -10.85 13.30
C HIS A 250 4.89 -10.97 11.78
N LEU A 251 5.84 -10.29 11.12
CA LEU A 251 5.96 -10.23 9.68
C LEU A 251 6.88 -11.28 9.04
N VAL A 252 7.56 -12.11 9.84
CA VAL A 252 8.44 -13.18 9.33
C VAL A 252 7.72 -14.04 8.28
N SER A 253 6.63 -14.70 8.66
CA SER A 253 5.91 -15.59 7.74
C SER A 253 5.12 -14.84 6.65
N PRO A 254 4.41 -13.73 6.94
CA PRO A 254 3.80 -12.91 5.89
C PRO A 254 4.77 -12.47 4.79
N LEU A 255 5.97 -12.00 5.14
CA LEU A 255 6.96 -11.55 4.15
C LEU A 255 7.62 -12.72 3.43
N ALA A 256 7.86 -13.85 4.10
CA ALA A 256 8.35 -15.06 3.43
C ALA A 256 7.35 -15.54 2.36
N HIS A 257 6.05 -15.51 2.67
CA HIS A 257 4.97 -15.79 1.72
C HIS A 257 4.91 -14.75 0.59
N THR A 258 5.10 -13.46 0.89
CA THR A 258 5.20 -12.43 -0.16
C THR A 258 6.32 -12.74 -1.15
N VAL A 259 7.52 -13.08 -0.66
CA VAL A 259 8.66 -13.41 -1.52
C VAL A 259 8.44 -14.69 -2.32
N GLU A 260 7.74 -15.68 -1.74
CA GLU A 260 7.31 -16.89 -2.46
C GLU A 260 6.41 -16.54 -3.66
N ILE A 261 5.37 -15.71 -3.46
CA ILE A 261 4.47 -15.26 -4.55
C ILE A 261 5.27 -14.51 -5.63
N ILE A 262 6.11 -13.56 -5.22
CA ILE A 262 6.94 -12.76 -6.15
C ILE A 262 7.83 -13.66 -7.01
N THR A 263 8.36 -14.72 -6.42
CA THR A 263 9.29 -15.64 -7.08
C THR A 263 8.57 -16.67 -7.96
N ASN A 264 7.58 -17.37 -7.41
CA ASN A 264 6.94 -18.53 -8.05
C ASN A 264 5.82 -18.13 -8.99
N GLU A 265 4.98 -17.16 -8.62
CA GLU A 265 3.81 -16.77 -9.42
C GLU A 265 4.16 -15.65 -10.39
N LEU A 266 4.94 -14.66 -9.94
CA LEU A 266 5.30 -13.49 -10.77
C LEU A 266 6.62 -13.65 -11.51
N GLY A 267 7.44 -14.64 -11.15
CA GLY A 267 8.70 -14.99 -11.83
C GLY A 267 9.87 -14.04 -11.54
N VAL A 268 9.77 -13.17 -10.54
CA VAL A 268 10.78 -12.16 -10.22
C VAL A 268 11.81 -12.75 -9.24
N LYS A 269 12.69 -13.61 -9.75
CA LYS A 269 13.73 -14.28 -8.95
C LYS A 269 14.83 -13.33 -8.43
N SER A 270 14.98 -12.16 -9.04
CA SER A 270 16.00 -11.18 -8.65
C SER A 270 15.80 -10.65 -7.23
N VAL A 271 14.56 -10.63 -6.73
CA VAL A 271 14.25 -10.15 -5.37
C VAL A 271 15.03 -10.93 -4.30
N ILE A 272 15.19 -12.26 -4.47
CA ILE A 272 15.96 -13.08 -3.55
C ILE A 272 17.43 -12.67 -3.57
N GLN A 273 17.99 -12.46 -4.76
CA GLN A 273 19.39 -12.08 -4.87
C GLN A 273 19.66 -10.70 -4.28
N GLU A 274 18.73 -9.77 -4.42
CA GLU A 274 18.78 -8.45 -3.78
C GLU A 274 18.68 -8.56 -2.26
N ILE A 275 17.69 -9.28 -1.73
CA ILE A 275 17.55 -9.54 -0.29
C ILE A 275 18.85 -10.13 0.29
N MET A 276 19.39 -11.18 -0.35
CA MET A 276 20.62 -11.84 0.12
C MET A 276 21.82 -10.90 0.07
N ARG A 277 21.91 -10.04 -0.95
CA ARG A 277 22.94 -8.98 -1.04
C ARG A 277 22.81 -7.94 0.05
N GLU A 278 21.60 -7.49 0.35
CA GLU A 278 21.38 -6.51 1.43
C GLU A 278 21.68 -7.12 2.81
N VAL A 279 21.31 -8.37 3.06
CA VAL A 279 21.70 -9.08 4.30
C VAL A 279 23.22 -9.21 4.40
N GLY A 280 23.90 -9.63 3.33
CA GLY A 280 25.37 -9.73 3.32
C GLY A 280 26.10 -8.40 3.48
N ARG A 281 25.41 -7.26 3.39
CA ARG A 281 25.96 -5.92 3.62
C ARG A 281 25.69 -5.37 5.02
N LEU A 282 24.88 -6.05 5.84
CA LEU A 282 24.62 -5.62 7.21
C LEU A 282 25.93 -5.61 8.02
N ASP A 283 26.21 -4.50 8.71
CA ASP A 283 27.38 -4.39 9.58
C ASP A 283 27.18 -5.30 10.81
N PRO A 284 28.15 -6.17 11.17
CA PRO A 284 28.08 -6.99 12.38
C PRO A 284 27.77 -6.20 13.66
N LYS A 285 28.18 -4.93 13.74
CA LYS A 285 27.85 -4.05 14.88
C LYS A 285 26.38 -3.69 14.93
N ASP A 286 25.73 -3.52 13.79
CA ASP A 286 24.30 -3.21 13.72
C ASP A 286 23.48 -4.46 14.03
N ILE A 287 23.93 -5.63 13.56
CA ILE A 287 23.38 -6.94 13.93
C ILE A 287 23.43 -7.14 15.46
N ALA A 288 24.57 -6.86 16.09
CA ALA A 288 24.73 -7.00 17.54
C ALA A 288 23.87 -6.02 18.36
N ARG A 289 23.55 -4.84 17.80
CA ARG A 289 22.71 -3.81 18.43
C ARG A 289 21.22 -4.13 18.35
N ASP A 290 20.79 -4.88 17.34
CA ASP A 290 19.40 -5.29 17.16
C ASP A 290 19.25 -6.83 17.11
N PRO A 291 19.33 -7.50 18.26
CA PRO A 291 19.20 -8.95 18.32
C PRO A 291 17.78 -9.44 18.00
N SER A 292 16.74 -8.62 18.14
CA SER A 292 15.36 -9.01 17.77
C SER A 292 15.20 -9.01 16.26
N GLY A 293 15.54 -7.89 15.59
CA GLY A 293 15.48 -7.80 14.14
C GLY A 293 16.37 -8.83 13.45
N THR A 294 17.57 -9.09 14.00
CA THR A 294 18.45 -10.15 13.52
C THR A 294 17.77 -11.52 13.57
N ARG A 295 17.13 -11.88 14.70
CA ARG A 295 16.38 -13.15 14.81
C ARG A 295 15.26 -13.24 13.77
N CYS A 296 14.54 -12.14 13.53
CA CYS A 296 13.47 -12.11 12.53
C CYS A 296 14.00 -12.29 11.11
N ILE A 297 15.12 -11.64 10.76
CA ILE A 297 15.79 -11.85 9.47
C ILE A 297 16.24 -13.30 9.32
N SER A 298 16.90 -13.88 10.33
CA SER A 298 17.32 -15.29 10.29
C SER A 298 16.15 -16.24 10.12
N ALA A 299 15.07 -16.06 10.89
CA ALA A 299 13.86 -16.88 10.78
C ALA A 299 13.21 -16.76 9.40
N PHE A 300 13.15 -15.55 8.86
CA PHE A 300 12.64 -15.29 7.51
C PHE A 300 13.49 -15.99 6.44
N LEU A 301 14.82 -15.92 6.53
CA LEU A 301 15.71 -16.60 5.57
C LEU A 301 15.55 -18.12 5.62
N VAL A 302 15.36 -18.71 6.81
CA VAL A 302 15.06 -20.13 6.95
C VAL A 302 13.73 -20.48 6.27
N GLU A 303 12.67 -19.73 6.52
CA GLU A 303 11.35 -19.99 5.91
C GLU A 303 11.37 -19.82 4.38
N VAL A 304 12.10 -18.83 3.88
CA VAL A 304 12.33 -18.64 2.43
C VAL A 304 13.14 -19.80 1.83
N ALA A 305 14.15 -20.30 2.54
CA ALA A 305 14.95 -21.45 2.11
C ALA A 305 14.09 -22.72 2.01
N GLU A 306 13.14 -22.91 2.93
CA GLU A 306 12.19 -24.02 2.91
C GLU A 306 11.20 -23.93 1.74
N LYS A 307 10.67 -22.73 1.47
CA LYS A 307 9.66 -22.48 0.42
C LYS A 307 10.25 -22.50 -1.00
N ILE A 308 11.39 -21.86 -1.21
CA ILE A 308 11.99 -21.66 -2.55
C ILE A 308 13.51 -21.94 -2.59
N PRO A 309 13.96 -23.15 -2.17
CA PRO A 309 15.37 -23.48 -2.00
C PRO A 309 16.19 -23.28 -3.29
N LEU A 310 15.64 -23.68 -4.44
CA LEU A 310 16.35 -23.63 -5.72
C LEU A 310 16.73 -22.20 -6.16
N VAL A 311 15.95 -21.19 -5.76
CA VAL A 311 16.22 -19.78 -6.08
C VAL A 311 17.22 -19.17 -5.09
N MET A 312 17.25 -19.67 -3.85
CA MET A 312 18.14 -19.18 -2.80
C MET A 312 19.56 -19.76 -2.92
N LEU A 313 19.70 -21.03 -3.32
CA LEU A 313 20.98 -21.75 -3.43
C LEU A 313 22.12 -20.94 -4.10
N PRO A 314 21.91 -20.29 -5.27
CA PRO A 314 22.97 -19.54 -5.93
C PRO A 314 23.50 -18.34 -5.15
N SER A 315 22.76 -17.86 -4.15
CA SER A 315 23.09 -16.65 -3.38
C SER A 315 23.57 -16.94 -1.95
N ILE A 316 23.66 -18.22 -1.54
CA ILE A 316 24.08 -18.59 -0.18
C ILE A 316 25.50 -18.10 0.13
N SER A 317 26.40 -18.11 -0.85
CA SER A 317 27.79 -17.66 -0.67
C SER A 317 27.91 -16.20 -0.20
N VAL A 318 26.89 -15.37 -0.46
CA VAL A 318 26.84 -13.97 -0.02
C VAL A 318 26.70 -13.87 1.51
N LEU A 319 26.13 -14.90 2.16
CA LEU A 319 25.93 -14.94 3.60
C LEU A 319 27.12 -15.54 4.36
N MET A 320 28.19 -16.00 3.69
CA MET A 320 29.35 -16.62 4.35
C MET A 320 29.96 -15.71 5.42
N CYS A 321 29.97 -14.40 5.19
CA CYS A 321 30.44 -13.41 6.17
C CYS A 321 29.73 -13.51 7.53
N HIS A 322 28.47 -13.94 7.57
CA HIS A 322 27.68 -14.09 8.80
C HIS A 322 27.66 -15.53 9.32
N LEU A 323 28.13 -16.50 8.54
CA LEU A 323 28.24 -17.91 8.92
C LEU A 323 29.57 -18.21 9.63
N ASP A 324 30.64 -17.50 9.25
CA ASP A 324 31.97 -17.62 9.85
C ASP A 324 32.06 -16.90 11.21
N GLU A 325 31.08 -16.05 11.54
CA GLU A 325 30.93 -15.37 12.84
C GLU A 325 30.32 -16.29 13.91
N GLU A 326 30.62 -17.59 13.88
CA GLU A 326 30.28 -18.51 14.97
C GLU A 326 30.67 -17.86 16.31
N VAL A 327 29.63 -17.51 17.04
CA VAL A 327 29.76 -16.90 18.34
C VAL A 327 30.53 -17.86 19.23
N CYS A 328 31.64 -17.36 19.79
CA CYS A 328 32.32 -17.93 20.95
C CYS A 328 31.37 -18.03 22.16
N PHE A 329 30.38 -18.93 22.11
CA PHE A 329 29.56 -19.33 23.26
C PHE A 329 30.11 -20.59 23.95
N TYR A 330 31.30 -21.05 23.58
CA TYR A 330 32.05 -22.07 24.32
C TYR A 330 33.35 -21.46 24.87
N THR A 331 33.27 -20.69 25.96
CA THR A 331 34.47 -20.43 26.78
C THR A 331 34.23 -20.12 28.25
N ASP A 332 33.01 -20.21 28.77
CA ASP A 332 32.76 -20.08 30.23
C ASP A 332 32.10 -21.35 30.80
N ILE A 333 32.83 -22.46 30.74
CA ILE A 333 32.72 -23.55 31.72
C ILE A 333 34.14 -23.95 32.12
N PHE A 334 34.68 -23.24 33.12
CA PHE A 334 35.63 -23.77 34.09
C PHE A 334 35.07 -23.54 35.49
#